data_AF-A0A2S0XNY3-F1
#
_entry.id   AF-A0A2S0XNY3-F1
#
_cell.length_a   1.000
_cell.length_b   1.000
_cell.length_c   1.000
_cell.angle_alpha   90.00
_cell.angle_beta   90.00
_cell.angle_gamma   90.00
#
_symmetry.space_group_name_H-M   'P 1'
#
loop_
_entity.id
_entity.type
_entity.pdbx_description
1 polymer ?
#
loop_
_entity_poly.entity_id
_entity_poly.type
_entity_poly.pdbx_seq_one_letter_code
_entity_poly.pdbx_strand_id
1 'polypeptide(L)'
;MNIHTSYGIVTEPGAVRIERLLPGPIERIWSYLTDSDKRRQWLAGGPMELKLGGHVENVFRNSELTRNDDPPPAHMAAFAEHRVPGEVIACEPPHLLAYSWGGAPGESSEVRFELATRNGKVLLTVTHRRLAEDGALLNVAAGWHTHLDILAARLEGSEPDGFWRTHTRLVAEYGRRIDGSQTAAKGG
;
A
#
# COMPACT_ATOMS: atom_id res chain seq x y z
N MET A 1 -3.29 -23.20 11.19
CA MET A 1 -4.27 -23.01 10.09
C MET A 1 -3.93 -21.69 9.43
N ASN A 2 -3.38 -21.75 8.22
CA ASN A 2 -2.60 -20.69 7.59
C ASN A 2 -3.49 -19.58 7.05
N ILE A 3 -3.43 -18.39 7.64
CA ILE A 3 -4.18 -17.20 7.20
C ILE A 3 -3.34 -16.31 6.25
N HIS A 4 -2.47 -16.91 5.44
CA HIS A 4 -1.58 -16.18 4.52
C HIS A 4 -1.90 -16.51 3.07
N THR A 5 -3.04 -16.05 2.57
CA THR A 5 -3.00 -15.48 1.23
C THR A 5 -2.80 -13.99 1.39
N SER A 6 -1.53 -13.62 1.64
CA SER A 6 -1.04 -12.24 1.86
C SER A 6 -1.03 -11.37 0.60
N TYR A 7 -1.45 -11.92 -0.55
CA TYR A 7 -1.48 -11.19 -1.81
C TYR A 7 -2.74 -10.34 -1.90
N GLY A 8 -2.60 -9.21 -2.58
CA GLY A 8 -3.72 -8.43 -3.05
C GLY A 8 -4.53 -9.22 -4.07
N ILE A 9 -5.83 -9.01 -4.04
CA ILE A 9 -6.79 -9.55 -4.99
C ILE A 9 -7.36 -8.42 -5.84
N VAL A 10 -7.66 -8.72 -7.09
CA VAL A 10 -8.38 -7.80 -7.98
C VAL A 10 -9.87 -7.95 -7.65
N THR A 11 -10.48 -6.90 -7.12
CA THR A 11 -11.90 -6.93 -6.72
C THR A 11 -12.82 -6.48 -7.84
N GLU A 12 -12.32 -5.59 -8.70
CA GLU A 12 -12.98 -5.06 -9.90
C GLU A 12 -11.88 -4.52 -10.84
N PRO A 13 -12.18 -4.26 -12.13
CA PRO A 13 -11.21 -3.64 -13.04
C PRO A 13 -10.63 -2.36 -12.46
N GLY A 14 -9.30 -2.25 -12.43
CA GLY A 14 -8.61 -1.08 -11.88
C GLY A 14 -8.64 -0.97 -10.35
N ALA A 15 -8.92 -2.05 -9.61
CA ALA A 15 -8.86 -2.06 -8.16
C ALA A 15 -8.17 -3.28 -7.57
N VAL A 16 -7.34 -3.04 -6.54
CA VAL A 16 -6.69 -4.08 -5.73
C VAL A 16 -7.04 -3.91 -4.26
N ARG A 17 -7.38 -5.02 -3.58
CA ARG A 17 -7.60 -5.10 -2.14
C ARG A 17 -6.58 -6.04 -1.51
N ILE A 18 -5.95 -5.61 -0.43
CA ILE A 18 -4.98 -6.40 0.35
C ILE A 18 -5.26 -6.25 1.84
N GLU A 19 -5.14 -7.34 2.58
CA GLU A 19 -5.42 -7.38 4.02
C GLU A 19 -4.19 -7.82 4.82
N ARG A 20 -4.02 -7.23 6.01
CA ARG A 20 -3.00 -7.62 7.00
C ARG A 20 -3.61 -7.67 8.38
N LEU A 21 -3.25 -8.69 9.16
CA LEU A 21 -3.62 -8.78 10.57
C LEU A 21 -2.43 -8.37 11.43
N LEU A 22 -2.47 -7.15 11.98
CA LEU A 22 -1.37 -6.47 12.64
C LEU A 22 -1.49 -6.54 14.18
N PRO A 23 -0.37 -6.43 14.92
CA PRO A 23 -0.42 -6.35 16.38
C PRO A 23 -1.04 -5.03 16.82
N GLY A 24 -2.09 -5.10 17.65
CA GLY A 24 -2.80 -3.93 18.15
C GLY A 24 -1.99 -3.08 19.15
N PRO A 25 -2.65 -2.06 19.74
CA PRO A 25 -4.06 -1.70 19.59
C PRO A 25 -4.35 -0.91 18.30
N ILE A 26 -5.63 -0.65 17.99
CA ILE A 26 -6.05 0.01 16.73
C ILE A 26 -5.47 1.43 16.59
N GLU A 27 -5.33 2.15 17.70
CA GLU A 27 -4.76 3.49 17.77
C GLU A 27 -3.28 3.49 17.36
N ARG A 28 -2.55 2.40 17.66
CA ARG A 28 -1.18 2.24 17.19
C ARG A 28 -1.16 2.21 15.67
N ILE A 29 -1.98 1.36 15.06
CA ILE A 29 -2.06 1.23 13.59
C ILE A 29 -2.52 2.53 12.94
N TRP A 30 -3.54 3.18 13.50
CA TRP A 30 -4.01 4.50 13.05
C TRP A 30 -2.89 5.54 13.02
N SER A 31 -2.04 5.56 14.05
CA SER A 31 -0.89 6.47 14.07
C SER A 31 0.12 6.17 12.96
N TYR A 32 0.33 4.91 12.57
CA TYR A 32 1.18 4.56 11.42
C TYR A 32 0.56 4.96 10.07
N LEU A 33 -0.75 5.24 10.01
CA LEU A 33 -1.41 5.77 8.82
C LEU A 33 -1.39 7.31 8.75
N THR A 34 -1.40 7.99 9.90
CA THR A 34 -1.69 9.43 9.95
C THR A 34 -0.52 10.31 10.41
N ASP A 35 0.39 9.78 11.21
CA ASP A 35 1.60 10.46 11.67
C ASP A 35 2.70 10.34 10.60
N SER A 36 3.20 11.48 10.09
CA SER A 36 4.22 11.51 9.04
C SER A 36 5.49 10.76 9.42
N ASP A 37 5.96 10.87 10.67
CA ASP A 37 7.21 10.27 11.11
C ASP A 37 7.09 8.76 11.33
N LYS A 38 5.89 8.26 11.58
CA LYS A 38 5.61 6.81 11.59
C LYS A 38 5.33 6.28 10.19
N ARG A 39 4.55 7.00 9.40
CA ARG A 39 4.19 6.59 8.03
C ARG A 39 5.40 6.50 7.11
N ARG A 40 6.38 7.41 7.26
CA ARG A 40 7.66 7.35 6.52
C ARG A 40 8.50 6.11 6.81
N GLN A 41 8.22 5.35 7.86
CA GLN A 41 8.96 4.13 8.20
C GLN A 41 8.55 2.92 7.38
N TRP A 42 7.41 2.98 6.67
CA TRP A 42 6.89 1.86 5.90
C TRP A 42 6.29 2.25 4.55
N LEU A 43 5.85 3.49 4.36
CA LEU A 43 5.22 3.97 3.12
C LEU A 43 5.86 5.26 2.61
N ALA A 44 5.44 6.40 3.16
CA ALA A 44 5.81 7.73 2.72
C ALA A 44 5.69 8.74 3.87
N GLY A 45 6.56 9.73 3.89
CA GLY A 45 6.40 10.89 4.76
C GLY A 45 5.44 11.92 4.16
N GLY A 46 5.40 13.10 4.78
CA GLY A 46 4.72 14.28 4.26
C GLY A 46 3.45 14.63 5.05
N PRO A 47 3.05 15.92 5.03
CA PRO A 47 1.91 16.40 5.78
C PRO A 47 0.59 15.77 5.33
N MET A 48 -0.37 15.70 6.26
CA MET A 48 -1.73 15.25 6.00
C MET A 48 -2.71 15.98 6.92
N GLU A 49 -3.72 16.61 6.34
CA GLU A 49 -4.80 17.24 7.09
C GLU A 49 -5.97 16.24 7.25
N LEU A 50 -6.20 15.74 8.47
CA LEU A 50 -7.18 14.69 8.76
C LEU A 50 -8.64 15.18 8.80
N LYS A 51 -9.08 15.84 7.73
CA LYS A 51 -10.46 16.34 7.55
C LYS A 51 -10.87 16.19 6.09
N LEU A 52 -12.16 16.12 5.82
CA LEU A 52 -12.68 16.09 4.44
C LEU A 52 -12.13 17.28 3.63
N GLY A 53 -11.62 17.02 2.42
CA GLY A 53 -10.97 18.01 1.56
C GLY A 53 -9.57 18.42 2.02
N GLY A 54 -9.04 17.80 3.07
CA GLY A 54 -7.72 18.10 3.62
C GLY A 54 -6.59 17.68 2.68
N HIS A 55 -5.53 18.49 2.60
CA HIS A 55 -4.38 18.19 1.77
C HIS A 55 -3.59 16.98 2.28
N VAL A 56 -3.12 16.14 1.35
CA VAL A 56 -2.19 15.04 1.60
C VAL A 56 -0.97 15.21 0.69
N GLU A 57 0.22 15.07 1.24
CA GLU A 57 1.44 14.90 0.46
C GLU A 57 2.11 13.58 0.87
N ASN A 58 2.29 12.68 -0.10
CA ASN A 58 3.08 11.46 0.09
C ASN A 58 4.47 11.66 -0.50
N VAL A 59 5.49 11.72 0.36
CA VAL A 59 6.90 11.83 -0.03
C VAL A 59 7.55 10.45 0.10
N PHE A 60 7.71 9.76 -1.02
CA PHE A 60 8.30 8.42 -1.11
C PHE A 60 9.81 8.48 -1.18
N ARG A 61 10.44 7.65 -0.35
CA ARG A 61 11.89 7.41 -0.29
C ARG A 61 12.14 5.92 -0.10
N ASN A 62 11.70 5.12 -1.07
CA ASN A 62 11.62 3.66 -0.92
C ASN A 62 12.97 3.01 -0.56
N SER A 63 14.07 3.52 -1.13
CA SER A 63 15.42 3.04 -0.84
C SER A 63 15.89 3.32 0.60
N GLU A 64 15.17 4.16 1.36
CA GLU A 64 15.48 4.45 2.77
C GLU A 64 14.69 3.55 3.75
N LEU A 65 13.73 2.74 3.28
CA LEU A 65 12.85 1.95 4.15
C LEU A 65 13.54 0.72 4.78
N THR A 66 14.56 0.20 4.11
CA THR A 66 15.20 -1.09 4.41
C THR A 66 16.72 -0.98 4.30
N ARG A 67 17.44 -1.83 5.04
CA ARG A 67 18.90 -1.96 4.96
C ARG A 67 19.27 -3.19 4.13
N ASN A 68 20.50 -3.22 3.61
CA ASN A 68 21.04 -4.35 2.86
C ASN A 68 20.13 -4.81 1.70
N ASP A 69 19.55 -3.84 0.99
CA ASP A 69 18.63 -4.06 -0.11
C ASP A 69 19.37 -4.17 -1.45
N ASP A 70 18.66 -4.67 -2.46
CA ASP A 70 19.10 -4.64 -3.85
C ASP A 70 18.99 -3.20 -4.40
N PRO A 71 19.76 -2.84 -5.43
CA PRO A 71 19.60 -1.53 -6.07
C PRO A 71 18.21 -1.39 -6.71
N PRO A 72 17.66 -0.16 -6.80
CA PRO A 72 16.42 0.08 -7.51
C PRO A 72 16.52 -0.36 -8.98
N PRO A 73 15.43 -0.88 -9.58
CA PRO A 73 15.36 -1.11 -11.02
C PRO A 73 15.74 0.15 -11.81
N ALA A 74 16.35 0.01 -12.98
CA ALA A 74 16.90 1.13 -13.75
C ALA A 74 15.89 2.27 -14.02
N HIS A 75 14.62 1.93 -14.25
CA HIS A 75 13.55 2.92 -14.46
C HIS A 75 13.16 3.69 -13.18
N MET A 76 13.48 3.14 -12.00
CA MET A 76 13.26 3.79 -10.69
C MET A 76 14.55 4.41 -10.14
N ALA A 77 15.73 4.03 -10.63
CA ALA A 77 17.02 4.47 -10.11
C ALA A 77 17.25 5.98 -10.19
N ALA A 78 16.59 6.67 -11.14
CA ALA A 78 16.65 8.13 -11.27
C ALA A 78 15.81 8.88 -10.21
N PHE A 79 14.92 8.18 -9.49
CA PHE A 79 13.98 8.79 -8.55
C PHE A 79 14.38 8.46 -7.11
N ALA A 80 15.29 9.25 -6.54
CA ALA A 80 15.63 9.15 -5.12
C ALA A 80 14.46 9.53 -4.20
N GLU A 81 13.64 10.48 -4.65
CA GLU A 81 12.40 10.90 -4.01
C GLU A 81 11.30 10.98 -5.07
N HIS A 82 10.08 10.58 -4.70
CA HIS A 82 8.89 10.76 -5.52
C HIS A 82 7.76 11.36 -4.66
N ARG A 83 7.09 12.40 -5.17
CA ARG A 83 6.01 13.09 -4.46
C ARG A 83 4.68 12.81 -5.14
N VAL A 84 3.70 12.39 -4.34
CA VAL A 84 2.33 12.15 -4.81
C VAL A 84 1.36 12.96 -3.97
N PRO A 85 0.78 14.04 -4.52
CA PRO A 85 -0.24 14.80 -3.83
C PRO A 85 -1.55 14.01 -3.75
N GLY A 86 -2.40 14.41 -2.81
CA GLY A 86 -3.72 13.86 -2.61
C GLY A 86 -4.62 14.79 -1.80
N GLU A 87 -5.88 14.39 -1.70
CA GLU A 87 -6.91 15.08 -0.94
C GLU A 87 -7.75 14.06 -0.17
N VAL A 88 -8.02 14.33 1.10
CA VAL A 88 -8.80 13.44 1.97
C VAL A 88 -10.26 13.39 1.53
N ILE A 89 -10.73 12.18 1.23
CA ILE A 89 -12.09 11.85 0.79
C ILE A 89 -12.94 11.36 1.97
N ALA A 90 -12.34 10.66 2.93
CA ALA A 90 -13.01 10.23 4.17
C ALA A 90 -12.00 10.13 5.32
N CYS A 91 -12.43 10.50 6.53
CA CYS A 91 -11.61 10.40 7.74
C CYS A 91 -12.52 10.17 8.95
N GLU A 92 -12.47 8.96 9.51
CA GLU A 92 -13.21 8.56 10.71
C GLU A 92 -12.22 7.87 11.66
N PRO A 93 -11.47 8.62 12.49
CA PRO A 93 -10.49 8.04 13.39
C PRO A 93 -11.14 7.12 14.44
N PRO A 94 -10.53 5.96 14.79
CA PRO A 94 -9.35 5.33 14.20
C PRO A 94 -9.70 4.24 13.15
N HIS A 95 -10.85 4.34 12.48
CA HIS A 95 -11.42 3.25 11.67
C HIS A 95 -11.23 3.39 10.17
N LEU A 96 -11.24 4.62 9.64
CA LEU A 96 -11.25 4.83 8.19
C LEU A 96 -10.45 6.06 7.79
N LEU A 97 -9.57 5.90 6.81
CA LEU A 97 -8.93 6.98 6.07
C LEU A 97 -9.00 6.67 4.57
N ALA A 98 -9.49 7.61 3.77
CA ALA A 98 -9.44 7.52 2.31
C ALA A 98 -9.01 8.85 1.71
N TYR A 99 -8.18 8.80 0.67
CA TYR A 99 -7.71 9.98 -0.05
C TYR A 99 -7.38 9.68 -1.50
N SER A 100 -7.44 10.72 -2.34
CA SER A 100 -7.01 10.65 -3.75
C SER A 100 -5.50 10.50 -3.84
N TRP A 101 -5.02 9.86 -4.91
CA TRP A 101 -3.63 9.49 -5.09
C TRP A 101 -3.13 9.92 -6.47
N GLY A 102 -2.41 11.04 -6.50
CA GLY A 102 -1.86 11.63 -7.72
C GLY A 102 -2.95 12.09 -8.69
N GLY A 103 -2.55 12.35 -9.94
CA GLY A 103 -3.46 12.73 -11.03
C GLY A 103 -4.05 14.13 -10.91
N ALA A 104 -4.65 14.60 -12.01
CA ALA A 104 -5.50 15.78 -12.00
C ALA A 104 -6.88 15.45 -11.37
N PRO A 105 -7.67 16.45 -10.93
CA PRO A 105 -9.04 16.22 -10.49
C PRO A 105 -9.85 15.43 -11.54
N GLY A 106 -10.43 14.30 -11.14
CA GLY A 106 -11.19 13.40 -12.02
C GLY A 106 -10.37 12.29 -12.68
N GLU A 107 -9.04 12.37 -12.63
CA GLU A 107 -8.10 11.37 -13.15
C GLU A 107 -7.31 10.66 -12.04
N SER A 108 -7.52 11.09 -10.79
CA SER A 108 -6.84 10.55 -9.63
C SER A 108 -7.35 9.17 -9.24
N SER A 109 -6.40 8.29 -8.90
CA SER A 109 -6.69 7.05 -8.21
C SER A 109 -7.06 7.31 -6.75
N GLU A 110 -7.57 6.32 -6.04
CA GLU A 110 -7.98 6.46 -4.63
C GLU A 110 -7.46 5.31 -3.79
N VAL A 111 -6.89 5.63 -2.64
CA VAL A 111 -6.58 4.65 -1.59
C VAL A 111 -7.56 4.79 -0.42
N ARG A 112 -8.00 3.64 0.10
CA ARG A 112 -8.84 3.50 1.28
C ARG A 112 -8.20 2.53 2.27
N PHE A 113 -8.05 2.96 3.51
CA PHE A 113 -7.56 2.19 4.64
C PHE A 113 -8.71 1.97 5.65
N GLU A 114 -9.02 0.72 5.96
CA GLU A 114 -10.04 0.36 6.94
C GLU A 114 -9.40 -0.45 8.07
N LEU A 115 -9.68 -0.06 9.31
CA LEU A 115 -9.17 -0.69 10.53
C LEU A 115 -10.32 -1.27 11.36
N ALA A 116 -10.22 -2.56 11.67
CA ALA A 116 -11.17 -3.24 12.56
C ALA A 116 -10.42 -4.10 13.59
N THR A 117 -10.90 -4.15 14.82
CA THR A 117 -10.37 -5.09 15.82
C THR A 117 -10.84 -6.51 15.49
N ARG A 118 -9.93 -7.47 15.55
CA ARG A 118 -10.23 -8.88 15.26
C ARG A 118 -9.38 -9.80 16.13
N ASN A 119 -10.03 -10.52 17.04
CA ASN A 119 -9.40 -11.50 17.93
C ASN A 119 -8.16 -10.96 18.67
N GLY A 120 -8.25 -9.75 19.24
CA GLY A 120 -7.13 -9.09 19.94
C GLY A 120 -6.03 -8.51 19.04
N LYS A 121 -6.17 -8.62 17.71
CA LYS A 121 -5.33 -7.97 16.70
C LYS A 121 -6.13 -6.91 15.94
N VAL A 122 -5.50 -6.27 14.96
CA VAL A 122 -6.13 -5.26 14.10
C VAL A 122 -6.07 -5.74 12.66
N LEU A 123 -7.23 -5.91 12.02
CA LEU A 123 -7.32 -6.12 10.59
C LEU A 123 -7.19 -4.77 9.89
N LEU A 124 -6.09 -4.59 9.17
CA LEU A 124 -5.92 -3.51 8.20
C LEU A 124 -6.33 -4.03 6.84
N THR A 125 -7.27 -3.34 6.21
CA THR A 125 -7.62 -3.51 4.81
C THR A 125 -7.15 -2.29 4.03
N VAL A 126 -6.42 -2.50 2.94
CA VAL A 126 -6.08 -1.45 1.97
C VAL A 126 -6.78 -1.78 0.65
N THR A 127 -7.54 -0.82 0.13
CA THR A 127 -8.11 -0.89 -1.21
C THR A 127 -7.59 0.29 -2.02
N HIS A 128 -6.98 0.03 -3.17
CA HIS A 128 -6.56 1.06 -4.12
C HIS A 128 -7.35 0.86 -5.42
N ARG A 129 -8.16 1.84 -5.81
CA ARG A 129 -9.08 1.79 -6.96
C ARG A 129 -8.84 2.92 -7.95
N ARG A 130 -9.57 2.87 -9.07
CA ARG A 130 -9.48 3.82 -10.20
C ARG A 130 -8.08 3.85 -10.82
N LEU A 131 -7.45 2.68 -10.91
CA LEU A 131 -6.16 2.51 -11.57
C LEU A 131 -6.39 2.45 -13.09
N ALA A 132 -5.78 3.38 -13.81
CA ALA A 132 -6.09 3.66 -15.21
C ALA A 132 -5.74 2.52 -16.20
N GLU A 133 -4.80 1.64 -15.85
CA GLU A 133 -4.30 0.59 -16.75
C GLU A 133 -3.88 -0.69 -15.99
N ASP A 134 -3.93 -1.85 -16.67
CA ASP A 134 -3.54 -3.15 -16.11
C ASP A 134 -2.06 -3.19 -15.67
N GLY A 135 -1.18 -2.48 -16.36
CA GLY A 135 0.22 -2.33 -15.97
C GLY A 135 0.39 -1.54 -14.65
N ALA A 136 -0.52 -0.61 -14.36
CA ALA A 136 -0.55 0.09 -13.08
C ALA A 136 -1.04 -0.83 -11.96
N LEU A 137 -2.04 -1.68 -12.23
CA LEU A 137 -2.57 -2.63 -11.25
C LEU A 137 -1.49 -3.56 -10.68
N LEU A 138 -0.66 -4.14 -11.55
CA LEU A 138 0.43 -5.04 -11.16
C LEU A 138 1.46 -4.35 -10.25
N ASN A 139 1.94 -3.18 -10.67
CA ASN A 139 2.92 -2.43 -9.91
C ASN A 139 2.35 -1.92 -8.57
N VAL A 140 1.09 -1.46 -8.56
CA VAL A 140 0.42 -1.01 -7.34
C VAL A 140 0.19 -2.17 -6.37
N ALA A 141 -0.22 -3.35 -6.87
CA ALA A 141 -0.40 -4.54 -6.04
C ALA A 141 0.92 -5.01 -5.40
N ALA A 142 2.02 -5.02 -6.17
CA ALA A 142 3.35 -5.36 -5.69
C ALA A 142 3.89 -4.32 -4.70
N GLY A 143 3.70 -3.03 -4.98
CA GLY A 143 4.05 -1.92 -4.11
C GLY A 143 3.34 -2.01 -2.75
N TRP A 144 2.01 -2.12 -2.75
CA TRP A 144 1.26 -2.27 -1.51
C TRP A 144 1.67 -3.47 -0.70
N HIS A 145 1.86 -4.63 -1.34
CA HIS A 145 2.31 -5.84 -0.67
C HIS A 145 3.66 -5.60 0.01
N THR A 146 4.64 -5.03 -0.70
CA THR A 146 5.97 -4.73 -0.16
C THR A 146 5.89 -3.78 1.05
N HIS A 147 5.18 -2.66 0.92
CA HIS A 147 5.01 -1.69 2.00
C HIS A 147 4.31 -2.30 3.22
N LEU A 148 3.29 -3.12 3.00
CA LEU A 148 2.53 -3.77 4.07
C LEU A 148 3.34 -4.84 4.81
N ASP A 149 4.25 -5.53 4.13
CA ASP A 149 5.17 -6.47 4.77
C ASP A 149 6.19 -5.71 5.63
N ILE A 150 6.67 -4.54 5.17
CA ILE A 150 7.53 -3.65 5.97
C ILE A 150 6.78 -3.18 7.21
N LEU A 151 5.53 -2.71 7.07
CA LEU A 151 4.71 -2.27 8.19
C LEU A 151 4.54 -3.39 9.23
N ALA A 152 4.21 -4.60 8.77
CA ALA A 152 4.05 -5.76 9.65
C ALA A 152 5.35 -6.06 10.43
N ALA A 153 6.48 -6.16 9.73
CA ALA A 153 7.77 -6.42 10.36
C ALA A 153 8.14 -5.37 11.42
N ARG A 154 7.98 -4.07 11.09
CA ARG A 154 8.26 -2.96 12.01
C ARG A 154 7.36 -3.00 13.24
N LEU A 155 6.07 -3.33 13.07
CA LEU A 155 5.13 -3.41 14.18
C LEU A 155 5.38 -4.62 15.10
N GLU A 156 5.89 -5.72 14.53
CA GLU A 156 6.31 -6.93 15.25
C GLU A 156 7.72 -6.81 15.86
N GLY A 157 8.45 -5.73 15.58
CA GLY A 157 9.80 -5.50 16.09
C GLY A 157 10.88 -6.32 15.39
N SER A 158 10.62 -6.78 14.17
CA SER A 158 11.58 -7.48 13.31
C SER A 158 12.15 -6.57 12.22
N GLU A 159 13.28 -6.99 11.63
CA GLU A 159 13.85 -6.30 10.48
C GLU A 159 13.12 -6.77 9.20
N PRO A 160 12.58 -5.84 8.39
CA PRO A 160 11.97 -6.18 7.11
C PRO A 160 13.01 -6.62 6.08
N ASP A 161 12.57 -7.44 5.13
CA ASP A 161 13.32 -7.73 3.91
C ASP A 161 13.55 -6.47 3.07
N GLY A 162 14.55 -6.50 2.20
CA GLY A 162 14.87 -5.41 1.27
C GLY A 162 13.66 -5.04 0.39
N PHE A 163 13.36 -3.73 0.31
CA PHE A 163 12.24 -3.20 -0.46
C PHE A 163 12.35 -3.58 -1.93
N TRP A 164 13.44 -3.24 -2.62
CA TRP A 164 13.59 -3.46 -4.06
C TRP A 164 13.71 -4.94 -4.40
N ARG A 165 14.40 -5.72 -3.57
CA ARG A 165 14.43 -7.18 -3.68
C ARG A 165 13.02 -7.76 -3.66
N THR A 166 12.24 -7.39 -2.65
CA THR A 166 10.88 -7.90 -2.43
C THR A 166 9.92 -7.42 -3.51
N HIS A 167 9.94 -6.12 -3.82
CA HIS A 167 9.13 -5.51 -4.86
C HIS A 167 9.37 -6.17 -6.22
N THR A 168 10.63 -6.33 -6.64
CA THR A 168 10.98 -6.93 -7.95
C THR A 168 10.49 -8.37 -8.05
N ARG A 169 10.66 -9.17 -6.99
CA ARG A 169 10.12 -10.52 -6.90
C ARG A 169 8.59 -10.53 -6.98
N LEU A 170 7.94 -9.65 -6.24
CA LEU A 170 6.47 -9.56 -6.18
C LEU A 170 5.85 -9.11 -7.51
N VAL A 171 6.47 -8.18 -8.25
CA VAL A 171 6.01 -7.81 -9.60
C VAL A 171 5.93 -9.05 -10.50
N ALA A 172 6.98 -9.88 -10.51
CA ALA A 172 6.99 -11.10 -11.30
C ALA A 172 5.95 -12.13 -10.81
N GLU A 173 5.72 -12.24 -9.51
CA GLU A 173 4.72 -13.15 -8.93
C GLU A 173 3.27 -12.69 -9.20
N TYR A 174 2.98 -11.40 -9.09
CA TYR A 174 1.68 -10.84 -9.44
C TYR A 174 1.39 -10.97 -10.93
N GLY A 175 2.38 -10.76 -11.80
CA GLY A 175 2.23 -10.99 -13.25
C GLY A 175 1.71 -12.40 -13.55
N ARG A 176 2.36 -13.43 -12.98
CA ARG A 176 1.90 -14.83 -13.14
C ARG A 176 0.48 -15.08 -12.61
N ARG A 177 0.08 -14.41 -11.53
CA ARG A 177 -1.23 -14.60 -10.88
C ARG A 177 -2.36 -13.90 -11.62
N ILE A 178 -2.16 -12.63 -11.99
CA ILE A 178 -3.20 -11.82 -12.64
C ILE A 178 -3.39 -12.28 -14.09
N ASP A 179 -2.31 -12.59 -14.83
CA ASP A 179 -2.41 -13.10 -16.20
C ASP A 179 -3.08 -14.49 -16.24
N GLY A 180 -2.76 -15.35 -15.26
CA GLY A 180 -3.41 -16.67 -15.12
C GLY A 180 -4.90 -16.58 -14.78
N SER A 181 -5.32 -15.54 -14.06
CA SER A 181 -6.73 -15.30 -13.68
C SER A 181 -7.55 -14.78 -14.86
N GLN A 182 -6.97 -13.94 -15.71
CA GLN A 182 -7.62 -13.45 -16.93
C GLN A 182 -7.78 -14.52 -18.02
N THR A 183 -6.86 -15.48 -18.08
CA THR A 183 -6.91 -16.58 -19.06
C THR A 183 -8.02 -17.59 -18.73
N ALA A 184 -8.27 -17.86 -17.43
CA ALA A 184 -9.33 -18.76 -16.99
C ALA A 184 -10.75 -18.22 -17.25
N ALA A 185 -10.94 -16.89 -17.26
CA ALA A 185 -12.24 -16.26 -17.47
C ALA A 185 -12.72 -16.23 -18.94
N LYS A 186 -11.84 -16.53 -19.91
CA LYS A 186 -12.16 -16.56 -21.35
C LYS A 186 -12.41 -17.97 -21.91
N GLY A 187 -12.37 -19.00 -21.08
CA GLY A 187 -12.45 -20.41 -21.49
C GLY A 187 -13.67 -21.18 -21.00
N GLY A 188 -14.74 -20.51 -20.55
CA GLY A 188 -15.98 -21.12 -20.06
C GLY A 188 -17.15 -20.91 -21.00
#